data_AF-A0A6P4IIC7-F1
#
_entry.id   AF-A0A6P4IIC7-F1
#
_cell.length_a   1.000
_cell.length_b   1.000
_cell.length_c   1.000
_cell.angle_alpha   90.00
_cell.angle_beta   90.00
_cell.angle_gamma   90.00
#
_symmetry.space_group_name_H-M   'P 1'
#
loop_
_entity.id
_entity.type
_entity.pdbx_description
1 polymer ?
#
loop_
_entity_poly.entity_id
_entity_poly.type
_entity_poly.pdbx_seq_one_letter_code
_entity_poly.pdbx_strand_id
1 'polypeptide(L)'
;MKTAVVLLFLALFAAVYADQACNPDGDGMPDCTGRSGQVSRDNWDPTHYWECDNTGVAVLTACESQTGFDPKTGKCIPWSTWQWYEPCPQIEQ
;
A
#
# COMPACT_ATOMS: atom_id res chain seq x y z
N MET A 1 -32.89 -21.06 8.71
CA MET A 1 -32.03 -21.29 7.52
C MET A 1 -31.60 -19.99 6.85
N LYS A 2 -32.51 -19.07 6.49
CA LYS A 2 -32.17 -17.80 5.84
C LYS A 2 -31.30 -16.86 6.69
N THR A 3 -31.60 -16.72 7.98
CA THR A 3 -30.83 -15.90 8.93
C THR A 3 -29.42 -16.43 9.19
N ALA A 4 -29.25 -17.76 9.29
CA ALA A 4 -27.93 -18.37 9.46
C ALA A 4 -27.02 -18.12 8.24
N VAL A 5 -27.59 -18.16 7.03
CA VAL A 5 -26.86 -17.87 5.79
C VAL A 5 -26.44 -16.39 5.72
N VAL A 6 -27.33 -15.46 6.08
CA VAL A 6 -27.01 -14.02 6.13
C VAL A 6 -25.90 -13.71 7.13
N LEU A 7 -25.94 -14.33 8.33
CA LEU A 7 -24.91 -14.15 9.35
C LEU A 7 -23.56 -14.74 8.92
N LEU A 8 -23.56 -15.87 8.20
CA LEU A 8 -22.36 -16.46 7.63
C LEU A 8 -21.72 -15.53 6.59
N PHE A 9 -22.53 -14.93 5.70
CA PHE A 9 -22.02 -13.97 4.71
C PHE A 9 -21.48 -12.70 5.36
N LEU A 10 -22.13 -12.17 6.39
CA LEU A 10 -21.63 -10.99 7.13
C LEU A 10 -20.30 -11.29 7.85
N ALA A 11 -20.16 -12.47 8.45
CA ALA A 11 -18.91 -12.88 9.11
C ALA A 11 -17.77 -13.04 8.09
N LEU A 12 -18.03 -13.64 6.94
CA LEU A 12 -17.06 -13.75 5.85
C LEU A 12 -16.67 -12.38 5.28
N PHE A 13 -17.64 -11.48 5.12
CA PHE A 13 -17.38 -10.11 4.69
C PHE A 13 -16.46 -9.41 5.70
N ALA A 14 -16.81 -9.40 6.98
CA ALA A 14 -16.01 -8.78 8.04
C ALA A 14 -14.57 -9.34 8.11
N ALA A 15 -14.38 -10.65 7.90
CA ALA A 15 -13.05 -11.26 7.86
C ALA A 15 -12.19 -10.78 6.68
N VAL A 16 -12.79 -10.54 5.51
CA VAL A 16 -12.08 -10.02 4.32
C VAL A 16 -11.66 -8.55 4.51
N TYR A 17 -12.45 -7.73 5.20
CA TYR A 17 -12.08 -6.34 5.48
C TYR A 17 -11.01 -6.20 6.57
N ALA A 18 -10.92 -7.14 7.51
CA ALA A 18 -9.91 -7.09 8.57
C ALA A 18 -8.47 -7.18 8.03
N ASP A 19 -8.27 -7.85 6.89
CA ASP A 19 -6.98 -7.97 6.20
C ASP A 19 -6.60 -6.73 5.37
N GLN A 20 -7.51 -5.76 5.24
CA GLN A 20 -7.27 -4.46 4.61
C GLN A 20 -6.86 -3.39 5.65
N ALA A 21 -6.66 -3.78 6.91
CA ALA A 21 -6.15 -2.87 7.92
C ALA A 21 -4.72 -2.45 7.52
N CYS A 22 -4.49 -1.14 7.42
CA CYS A 22 -3.17 -0.61 7.19
C CYS A 22 -2.22 -1.08 8.30
N ASN A 23 -1.09 -1.71 7.93
CA ASN A 23 -0.05 -2.11 8.86
C ASN A 23 0.94 -0.94 9.02
N PRO A 24 0.88 -0.16 10.12
CA PRO A 24 1.74 1.00 10.29
C PRO A 24 3.21 0.61 10.40
N ASP A 25 3.51 -0.59 10.90
CA ASP A 25 4.87 -1.09 11.13
C ASP A 25 5.46 -1.81 9.90
N GLY A 26 4.63 -2.09 8.88
CA GLY A 26 5.06 -2.74 7.64
C GLY A 26 5.81 -1.80 6.70
N ASP A 27 6.50 -2.35 5.71
CA ASP A 27 7.25 -1.63 4.68
C ASP A 27 6.39 -1.13 3.50
N GLY A 28 5.09 -1.44 3.49
CA GLY A 28 4.18 -1.02 2.42
C GLY A 28 4.23 -1.90 1.16
N MET A 29 4.86 -3.08 1.24
CA MET A 29 4.92 -4.04 0.13
C MET A 29 3.50 -4.52 -0.23
N PRO A 30 3.07 -4.34 -1.49
CA PRO A 30 1.73 -4.74 -1.93
C PRO A 30 1.67 -6.22 -2.31
N ASP A 31 0.47 -6.82 -2.24
CA ASP A 31 0.17 -8.00 -3.05
C ASP A 31 0.06 -7.58 -4.53
N CYS A 32 0.83 -8.23 -5.38
CA CYS A 32 0.97 -7.92 -6.80
C CYS A 32 0.20 -8.88 -7.72
N THR A 33 -0.56 -9.84 -7.17
CA THR A 33 -1.37 -10.79 -7.95
C THR A 33 -2.37 -10.05 -8.85
N GLY A 34 -2.12 -10.08 -10.17
CA GLY A 34 -2.99 -9.42 -11.17
C GLY A 34 -2.88 -7.89 -11.20
N ARG A 35 -1.82 -7.29 -10.63
CA ARG A 35 -1.64 -5.84 -10.48
C ARG A 35 -0.35 -5.33 -11.11
N SER A 36 0.10 -5.95 -12.21
CA SER A 36 1.33 -5.54 -12.88
C SER A 36 1.33 -4.05 -13.25
N GLY A 37 2.45 -3.37 -12.99
CA GLY A 37 2.62 -1.93 -13.16
C GLY A 37 2.03 -1.08 -12.03
N GLN A 38 1.38 -1.69 -11.03
CA GLN A 38 0.98 -0.96 -9.82
C GLN A 38 2.21 -0.55 -9.03
N VAL A 39 2.19 0.70 -8.57
CA VAL A 39 3.24 1.27 -7.72
C VAL A 39 2.67 1.61 -6.34
N SER A 40 3.43 1.36 -5.28
CA SER A 40 3.14 1.82 -3.91
C SER A 40 4.40 2.34 -3.23
N ARG A 41 4.22 3.18 -2.20
CA ARG A 41 5.34 3.68 -1.38
C ARG A 41 6.01 2.54 -0.62
N ASP A 42 7.32 2.63 -0.44
CA ASP A 42 7.91 2.06 0.76
C ASP A 42 7.54 2.97 1.95
N ASN A 43 7.18 2.35 3.08
CA ASN A 43 6.69 3.10 4.23
C ASN A 43 7.78 3.86 4.98
N TRP A 44 9.03 3.42 4.89
CA TRP A 44 10.12 3.88 5.75
C TRP A 44 11.35 4.34 4.96
N ASP A 45 11.47 3.96 3.70
CA ASP A 45 12.50 4.41 2.79
C ASP A 45 11.90 5.25 1.64
N PRO A 46 11.89 6.60 1.76
CA PRO A 46 11.38 7.45 0.70
C PRO A 46 12.28 7.48 -0.54
N THR A 47 13.45 6.84 -0.53
CA THR A 47 14.33 6.73 -1.70
C THR A 47 13.96 5.56 -2.62
N HIS A 48 13.03 4.70 -2.19
CA HIS A 48 12.52 3.58 -2.97
C HIS A 48 10.99 3.54 -3.01
N TYR A 49 10.46 2.76 -3.95
CA TYR A 49 9.05 2.43 -4.04
C TYR A 49 8.89 0.98 -4.49
N TRP A 50 7.73 0.39 -4.21
CA TRP A 50 7.37 -0.93 -4.69
C TRP A 50 6.71 -0.82 -6.05
N GLU A 51 7.13 -1.66 -6.99
CA GLU A 51 6.49 -1.83 -8.28
C GLU A 51 6.16 -3.32 -8.52
N CYS A 52 4.93 -3.59 -8.90
CA CYS A 52 4.50 -4.93 -9.25
C CYS A 52 4.97 -5.31 -10.66
N ASP A 53 5.77 -6.36 -10.77
CA ASP A 53 6.20 -6.88 -12.06
C ASP A 53 5.12 -7.73 -12.76
N ASN A 54 5.44 -8.24 -13.96
CA ASN A 54 4.52 -9.10 -14.74
C ASN A 54 4.34 -10.51 -14.15
N THR A 55 5.16 -10.91 -13.18
CA THR A 55 5.11 -12.21 -12.53
C THR A 55 4.28 -12.19 -11.25
N GLY A 56 3.80 -11.01 -10.84
CA GLY A 56 3.04 -10.81 -9.61
C GLY A 56 3.94 -10.67 -8.39
N VAL A 57 5.18 -10.23 -8.57
CA VAL A 57 6.14 -9.97 -7.49
C VAL A 57 6.31 -8.47 -7.31
N ALA A 58 6.33 -8.01 -6.06
CA ALA A 58 6.69 -6.64 -5.71
C ALA A 58 8.22 -6.48 -5.75
N VAL A 59 8.69 -5.54 -6.55
CA VAL A 59 10.11 -5.20 -6.70
C VAL A 59 10.36 -3.85 -6.08
N LEU A 60 11.42 -3.74 -5.27
CA LEU A 60 11.84 -2.47 -4.68
C LEU A 60 12.68 -1.70 -5.71
N THR A 61 12.18 -0.55 -6.16
CA THR A 61 12.78 0.28 -7.20
C THR A 61 13.26 1.60 -6.62
N ALA A 62 14.51 1.98 -6.93
CA ALA A 62 15.11 3.22 -6.46
C ALA A 62 14.60 4.44 -7.23
N CYS A 63 14.41 5.55 -6.52
CA CYS A 63 14.25 6.86 -7.11
C CYS A 63 15.57 7.40 -7.67
N GLU A 64 15.48 8.35 -8.60
CA GLU A 64 16.64 9.08 -9.09
C GLU A 64 17.31 9.89 -7.96
N SER A 65 18.61 10.17 -8.12
CA SER A 65 19.33 10.98 -7.14
C SER A 65 18.66 12.34 -6.90
N GLN A 66 18.69 12.83 -5.67
CA GLN A 66 18.05 14.08 -5.24
C GLN A 66 16.52 14.10 -5.31
N THR A 67 15.87 12.93 -5.43
CA THR A 67 14.41 12.78 -5.40
C THR A 67 13.96 11.76 -4.36
N GLY A 68 12.73 11.90 -3.90
CA GLY A 68 12.05 10.94 -3.03
C GLY A 68 10.67 10.60 -3.57
N PHE A 69 10.22 9.36 -3.35
CA PHE A 69 8.90 8.89 -3.79
C PHE A 69 7.80 9.62 -3.03
N ASP A 70 6.87 10.24 -3.77
CA ASP A 70 5.69 10.89 -3.22
C ASP A 70 4.44 10.04 -3.48
N PRO A 71 3.78 9.51 -2.44
CA PRO A 71 2.60 8.67 -2.58
C PRO A 71 1.39 9.41 -3.15
N LYS A 72 1.35 10.76 -3.14
CA LYS A 72 0.24 11.53 -3.73
C LYS A 72 0.30 11.59 -5.25
N THR A 73 1.48 11.77 -5.80
CA THR A 73 1.70 11.84 -7.25
C THR A 73 2.03 10.48 -7.86
N GLY A 74 2.43 9.50 -7.04
CA GLY A 74 2.88 8.19 -7.49
C GLY A 74 4.21 8.25 -8.24
N LYS A 75 5.07 9.23 -7.89
CA LYS A 75 6.32 9.53 -8.61
C LYS A 75 7.42 9.95 -7.65
N CYS A 76 8.66 9.79 -8.09
CA CYS A 76 9.81 10.42 -7.45
C CYS A 76 9.81 11.93 -7.76
N ILE A 77 9.82 12.77 -6.72
CA ILE A 77 9.81 14.23 -6.82
C ILE A 77 11.03 14.83 -6.11
N PRO A 78 11.47 16.05 -6.46
CA PRO A 78 12.61 16.69 -5.81
C PRO A 78 12.42 16.82 -4.28
N TRP A 79 13.50 16.59 -3.51
CA TRP A 79 13.46 16.71 -2.04
C TRP A 79 12.98 18.06 -1.53
N SER A 80 13.21 19.15 -2.28
CA SER A 80 12.74 20.49 -1.94
C SER A 80 11.22 20.63 -1.87
N THR A 81 10.49 19.71 -2.51
CA THR A 81 9.03 19.67 -2.55
C THR A 81 8.45 18.43 -1.87
N TRP A 82 9.30 17.48 -1.49
CA TRP A 82 8.87 16.24 -0.86
C TRP A 82 8.42 16.48 0.58
N GLN A 83 7.44 15.69 1.02
CA GLN A 83 6.91 15.74 2.37
C GLN A 83 6.70 14.32 2.89
N TRP A 84 6.92 14.12 4.19
CA TRP A 84 6.62 12.88 4.86
C TRP A 84 5.12 12.69 5.03
N TYR A 85 4.65 11.45 4.83
CA TYR A 85 3.30 11.02 5.14
C TYR A 85 3.38 9.81 6.06
N GLU A 86 2.55 9.77 7.08
CA GLU A 86 2.45 8.57 7.91
C GLU A 86 1.92 7.38 7.07
N PRO A 87 2.43 6.15 7.30
CA PRO A 87 2.01 4.96 6.56
C PRO A 87 0.50 4.71 6.59
N CYS A 88 -0.13 4.98 7.74
CA CYS A 88 -1.55 4.82 7.92
C CYS A 88 -2.21 6.17 8.20
N PRO A 89 -3.40 6.44 7.64
CA PRO A 89 -4.15 7.62 8.00
C PRO A 89 -4.45 7.56 9.51
N GLN A 90 -4.19 8.67 10.20
CA GLN A 90 -4.67 8.87 11.57
C GLN A 90 -6.20 8.75 11.51
N ILE A 91 -6.75 7.68 12.08
CA ILE A 91 -8.19 7.62 12.32
C ILE A 91 -8.42 8.66 13.41
N GLU A 92 -8.97 9.81 13.03
CA GLU A 92 -9.40 10.82 14.01
C GLU A 92 -10.45 10.15 14.90
N GLN A 93 -10.05 9.83 16.13
CA GLN A 93 -10.86 9.16 17.14
C GLN A 93 -11.88 10.11 17.75
#